data_AF-A3TLV5-F1
#
_entry.id   AF-A3TLV5-F1
#
_cell.length_a   1.000
_cell.length_b   1.000
_cell.length_c   1.000
_cell.angle_alpha   90.00
_cell.angle_beta   90.00
_cell.angle_gamma   90.00
#
_symmetry.space_group_name_H-M   'P 1'
#
loop_
_entity.id
_entity.type
_entity.pdbx_description
1 polymer ?
#
loop_
_entity_poly.entity_id
_entity_poly.type
_entity_poly.pdbx_seq_one_letter_code
_entity_poly.pdbx_strand_id
1 'polypeptide(L)' 'MSEQFSQEPESDTESELVVPPEAGSGGAPETGDLVIDASLRDLADAPVDDLDAQIERGEQVQRTLQGRLSDLGG' A
#
# COMPACT_ATOMS: atom_id res chain seq x y z
N MET A 1 -28.94 -34.03 -37.13
CA MET A 1 -27.91 -34.60 -36.23
C MET A 1 -26.72 -33.68 -36.35
N SER A 2 -26.47 -32.90 -35.29
CA SER A 2 -25.54 -31.77 -35.28
C SER A 2 -24.10 -32.22 -35.19
N GLU A 3 -23.25 -31.75 -36.11
CA GLU A 3 -21.80 -31.88 -36.03
C GLU A 3 -21.27 -30.73 -35.16
N GLN A 4 -20.96 -31.04 -33.91
CA GLN A 4 -20.43 -30.12 -32.91
C GLN A 4 -18.90 -30.24 -32.94
N PHE A 5 -18.25 -29.37 -33.73
CA PHE A 5 -16.80 -29.23 -33.77
C PHE A 5 -16.38 -27.96 -33.03
N SER A 6 -15.44 -28.20 -32.12
CA SER A 6 -14.34 -27.34 -31.70
C SER A 6 -14.61 -26.12 -30.84
N GLN A 7 -14.03 -26.24 -29.64
CA GLN A 7 -13.32 -25.21 -28.90
C GLN A 7 -14.18 -24.04 -28.43
N GLU A 8 -14.79 -24.24 -27.26
CA GLU A 8 -14.75 -23.18 -26.27
C GLU A 8 -13.27 -22.97 -25.92
N PRO A 9 -12.65 -21.82 -26.22
CA PRO A 9 -11.35 -21.53 -25.65
C PRO A 9 -11.59 -21.45 -24.14
N GLU A 10 -10.96 -22.36 -23.41
CA GLU A 10 -10.63 -22.18 -22.02
C GLU A 10 -9.92 -20.83 -21.93
N SER A 11 -10.66 -19.79 -21.54
CA SER A 11 -10.10 -18.47 -21.28
C SER A 11 -9.39 -18.55 -19.93
N ASP A 12 -8.30 -19.29 -19.96
CA ASP A 12 -7.17 -19.22 -19.05
C ASP A 12 -6.55 -17.82 -19.23
N THR A 13 -7.17 -16.81 -18.64
CA THR A 13 -6.61 -15.46 -18.47
C THR A 13 -7.49 -14.72 -17.45
N GLU A 14 -6.84 -14.10 -16.48
CA GLU A 14 -7.41 -13.38 -15.33
C GLU A 14 -7.80 -14.23 -14.10
N SER A 15 -6.94 -15.17 -13.70
CA SER A 15 -6.40 -14.95 -12.35
C SER A 15 -5.37 -13.85 -12.52
N GLU A 16 -5.85 -12.60 -12.58
CA GLU A 16 -5.06 -11.48 -12.15
C GLU A 16 -4.75 -11.85 -10.70
N LEU A 17 -3.59 -12.46 -10.52
CA LEU A 17 -2.93 -12.47 -9.24
C LEU A 17 -2.82 -10.98 -8.95
N VAL A 18 -3.86 -10.41 -8.32
CA VAL A 18 -3.76 -9.17 -7.59
C VAL A 18 -2.69 -9.53 -6.59
N VAL A 19 -1.44 -9.27 -6.98
CA VAL A 19 -0.37 -9.11 -6.04
C VAL A 19 -0.93 -7.99 -5.18
N PRO A 20 -1.35 -8.26 -3.92
CA PRO A 20 -1.55 -7.15 -3.01
C PRO A 20 -0.25 -6.35 -3.13
N PRO A 21 -0.29 -5.01 -3.29
CA PRO A 21 0.94 -4.23 -3.38
C PRO A 21 1.79 -4.71 -2.21
N GLU A 22 2.92 -5.37 -2.51
CA GLU A 22 3.72 -6.00 -1.49
C GLU A 22 4.01 -4.89 -0.47
N ALA A 23 3.35 -4.99 0.68
CA ALA A 23 3.58 -4.10 1.79
C ALA A 23 4.95 -4.49 2.32
N GLY A 24 6.00 -4.03 1.65
CA GLY A 24 7.38 -4.39 1.95
C GLY A 24 8.20 -4.68 0.71
N SER A 25 8.76 -3.64 0.09
CA SER A 25 10.14 -3.64 -0.47
C SER A 25 10.51 -2.36 -1.24
N GLY A 26 9.56 -1.45 -1.50
CA GLY A 26 9.89 -0.07 -1.82
C GLY A 26 10.01 0.70 -0.51
N GLY A 27 11.18 1.24 -0.18
CA GLY A 27 11.38 2.02 1.06
C GLY A 27 10.33 3.12 1.24
N ALA A 28 10.21 3.62 2.48
CA ALA A 28 9.27 4.69 2.82
C ALA A 28 9.32 5.82 1.76
N PRO A 29 8.17 6.30 1.26
CA PRO A 29 8.15 7.27 0.18
C PRO A 29 8.81 8.57 0.61
N GLU A 30 9.64 9.13 -0.28
CA GLU A 30 10.30 10.41 -0.06
C GLU A 30 9.42 11.54 -0.61
N THR A 31 8.90 12.37 0.29
CA THR A 31 8.01 13.49 0.00
C THR A 31 8.77 14.81 -0.15
N GLY A 32 10.03 14.84 0.30
CA GLY A 32 10.85 16.06 0.37
C GLY A 32 10.60 16.89 1.62
N ASP A 33 9.66 16.47 2.47
CA ASP A 33 9.47 17.03 3.81
C ASP A 33 10.13 16.12 4.85
N LEU A 34 11.19 16.62 5.47
CA LEU A 34 12.01 15.83 6.42
C LEU A 34 11.19 15.25 7.58
N VAL A 35 10.13 15.92 8.02
CA VAL A 35 9.31 15.46 9.14
C VAL A 35 8.38 14.35 8.69
N ILE A 36 7.73 14.50 7.53
CA ILE A 36 6.89 13.46 6.94
C ILE A 36 7.73 12.22 6.61
N ASP A 37 8.90 12.41 5.98
CA ASP A 37 9.79 11.33 5.58
C ASP A 37 10.34 10.56 6.79
N ALA A 38 10.64 11.25 7.89
CA ALA A 38 11.05 10.62 9.13
C ALA A 38 9.93 9.76 9.73
N SER A 39 8.70 10.27 9.80
CA SER A 39 7.55 9.54 10.33
C SER A 39 7.19 8.32 9.46
N LEU A 40 7.26 8.46 8.13
CA LEU A 40 7.02 7.34 7.20
C LEU A 40 8.08 6.25 7.32
N ARG A 41 9.35 6.63 7.51
CA ARG A 41 10.44 5.68 7.74
C ARG A 41 10.26 4.94 9.06
N ASP A 42 9.83 5.64 10.10
CA ASP A 42 9.56 5.06 11.41
C ASP A 42 8.38 4.07 11.37
N LEU A 43 7.31 4.39 10.63
CA LEU A 43 6.23 3.43 10.34
C LEU A 43 6.72 2.22 9.54
N ALA A 44 7.61 2.41 8.56
CA ALA A 44 8.15 1.32 7.75
C ALA A 44 9.13 0.41 8.52
N ASP A 45 9.75 0.92 9.60
CA ASP A 45 10.64 0.15 10.49
C ASP A 45 9.84 -0.64 11.55
N ALA A 46 8.55 -0.32 11.74
CA ALA A 46 7.70 -1.00 12.71
C ALA A 46 7.58 -2.50 12.38
N PRO A 47 7.65 -3.41 13.39
CA PRO A 47 7.56 -4.83 13.15
C PRO A 47 6.21 -5.21 12.53
N VAL A 48 6.25 -6.00 11.46
CA VAL A 48 5.04 -6.44 10.74
C VAL A 48 4.14 -7.33 11.62
N ASP A 49 4.71 -8.00 12.61
CA ASP A 49 3.98 -8.84 13.57
C ASP A 49 3.45 -8.06 14.81
N ASP A 50 3.78 -6.77 14.92
CA ASP A 50 3.38 -5.92 16.05
C ASP A 50 2.35 -4.87 15.58
N LEU A 51 1.08 -5.26 15.65
CA LEU A 51 -0.04 -4.42 15.21
C LEU A 51 -0.18 -3.15 16.06
N ASP A 52 0.05 -3.24 17.37
CA ASP A 52 -0.01 -2.09 18.26
C ASP A 52 1.07 -1.05 17.86
N ALA A 53 2.29 -1.50 17.58
CA ALA A 53 3.35 -0.64 17.07
C ALA A 53 3.00 -0.01 15.71
N GLN A 54 2.43 -0.77 14.79
CA GLN A 54 1.99 -0.24 13.49
C GLN A 54 0.91 0.83 13.63
N ILE A 55 -0.05 0.63 14.53
CA ILE A 55 -1.10 1.61 14.81
C ILE A 55 -0.49 2.88 15.39
N GLU A 56 0.35 2.77 16.42
CA GLU A 56 0.99 3.93 17.04
C GLU A 56 1.79 4.76 16.03
N ARG A 57 2.65 4.12 15.23
CA ARG A 57 3.45 4.82 14.22
C ARG A 57 2.58 5.34 13.08
N GLY A 58 1.52 4.62 12.71
CA GLY A 58 0.55 5.04 11.71
C GLY A 58 -0.22 6.30 12.11
N GLU A 59 -0.67 6.38 13.37
CA GLU A 59 -1.31 7.57 13.93
C GLU A 59 -0.38 8.78 13.96
N GLN A 60 0.91 8.55 14.24
CA GLN A 60 1.92 9.60 14.21
C GLN A 60 2.11 10.17 12.80
N VAL A 61 2.20 9.31 11.78
CA VAL A 61 2.22 9.71 10.36
C VAL A 61 0.96 10.51 10.02
N GLN A 62 -0.22 9.99 10.35
CA GLN A 62 -1.50 10.65 10.06
C GLN A 62 -1.58 12.05 10.67
N ARG A 63 -1.22 12.21 11.95
CA ARG A 63 -1.23 13.52 12.62
C ARG A 63 -0.27 14.50 11.97
N THR A 64 0.91 14.01 11.57
CA THR A 64 1.92 14.82 10.86
C THR A 64 1.37 15.33 9.53
N LEU A 65 0.78 14.43 8.74
CA LEU A 65 0.16 14.78 7.45
C LEU A 65 -0.99 15.76 7.61
N GLN A 66 -1.88 15.54 8.58
CA GLN A 66 -3.00 16.44 8.85
C GLN A 66 -2.52 17.85 9.23
N GLY A 67 -1.51 17.96 10.10
CA GLY A 67 -0.94 19.25 10.48
C GLY A 67 -0.34 19.99 9.28
N ARG A 68 0.39 19.28 8.41
CA ARG A 68 0.96 19.84 7.18
C ARG A 68 -0.10 20.26 6.17
N LEU A 69 -1.15 19.46 5.99
CA LEU A 69 -2.26 19.81 5.11
C LEU A 69 -3.02 21.05 5.63
N SER A 70 -3.21 21.16 6.95
CA SER A 70 -3.81 22.36 7.55
C SER A 70 -2.93 23.62 7.35
N ASP A 71 -1.61 23.47 7.39
CA ASP A 71 -0.65 24.56 7.13
C ASP A 71 -0.67 25.02 5.65
N LEU A 72 -0.93 24.10 4.71
CA LEU A 72 -0.95 24.37 3.26
C LEU A 72 -2.24 25.02 2.74
N GLY A 73 -3.30 25.11 3.57
CA GLY A 73 -4.53 25.79 3.19
C GLY A 73 -5.75 25.34 3.98
N GLY A 74 -5.97 25.97 5.13
CA GLY A 74 -7.30 26.06 5.76
C GLY A 74 -8.19 27.11 5.10
#